data_AF-A0A537TK77-F1
#
_entry.id   AF-A0A537TK77-F1
#
_cell.length_a   1.000
_cell.length_b   1.000
_cell.length_c   1.000
_cell.angle_alpha   90.00
_cell.angle_beta   90.00
_cell.angle_gamma   90.00
#
_symmetry.space_group_name_H-M   'P 1'
#
loop_
_entity.id
_entity.type
_entity.pdbx_description
1 polymer ?
#
loop_
_entity_poly.entity_id
_entity_poly.type
_entity_poly.pdbx_seq_one_letter_code
_entity_poly.pdbx_strand_id
1 'polypeptide(L)' 'VLLLDEVVAHLDPARRTALYAELDALDAQAWMTGADAAVFAEIEAKAEVFEVWPGEVKRK' A
#
# COMPACT_ATOMS: atom_id res chain seq x y z
N VAL A 1 -8.64 0.69 12.00
CA VAL A 1 -7.36 1.03 11.34
C VAL A 1 -6.55 -0.25 11.22
N LEU A 2 -6.13 -0.63 10.01
CA LEU A 2 -5.22 -1.76 9.76
C LEU A 2 -3.83 -1.24 9.35
N LEU A 3 -2.78 -1.94 9.77
CA LEU A 3 -1.41 -1.73 9.31
C LEU A 3 -0.89 -3.04 8.73
N LEU A 4 -0.47 -3.02 7.48
CA LEU A 4 0.06 -4.16 6.75
C LEU A 4 1.53 -3.89 6.44
N ASP A 5 2.42 -4.60 7.13
CA ASP A 5 3.85 -4.39 7.02
C ASP A 5 4.46 -5.27 5.93
N GLU A 6 4.99 -4.65 4.86
CA GLU A 6 5.62 -5.28 3.69
C GLU A 6 4.84 -6.40 2.97
N VAL A 7 3.55 -6.61 3.30
CA VAL A 7 2.78 -7.75 2.80
C VAL A 7 2.69 -7.80 1.28
N VAL A 8 2.65 -6.63 0.65
CA VAL A 8 2.42 -6.47 -0.80
C VAL A 8 3.60 -7.04 -1.61
N ALA A 9 4.82 -7.00 -1.05
CA ALA A 9 6.01 -7.55 -1.69
C ALA A 9 6.00 -9.09 -1.76
N HIS A 10 5.22 -9.74 -0.90
CA HIS A 10 5.08 -11.20 -0.85
C HIS A 10 3.92 -11.73 -1.71
N LEU A 11 3.16 -10.83 -2.35
CA LEU A 11 2.00 -11.19 -3.16
C LEU A 11 2.33 -11.08 -4.65
N ASP A 12 1.85 -12.06 -5.40
CA ASP A 12 1.77 -11.95 -6.86
C ASP A 12 0.75 -10.85 -7.27
N PRO A 13 0.80 -10.37 -8.53
CA PRO A 13 -0.06 -9.28 -8.99
C PRO A 13 -1.56 -9.52 -8.78
N ALA A 14 -2.03 -10.76 -8.99
CA ALA A 14 -3.44 -11.09 -8.83
C ALA A 14 -3.87 -11.00 -7.36
N ARG A 15 -3.04 -11.48 -6.43
CA ARG A 15 -3.30 -11.37 -4.99
C ARG A 15 -3.22 -9.94 -4.48
N ARG A 16 -2.32 -9.10 -5.01
CA ARG A 16 -2.29 -7.67 -4.67
C ARG A 16 -3.57 -6.96 -5.08
N THR A 17 -4.02 -7.19 -6.32
CA THR A 17 -5.28 -6.62 -6.81
C THR A 17 -6.45 -7.05 -5.93
N ALA A 18 -6.52 -8.33 -5.54
CA ALA A 18 -7.56 -8.83 -4.63
C ALA A 18 -7.47 -8.17 -3.24
N LEU A 19 -6.28 -8.06 -2.65
CA LEU A 19 -6.08 -7.36 -1.38
C LEU A 19 -6.61 -5.92 -1.44
N TYR A 20 -6.28 -5.17 -2.48
CA TYR A 20 -6.75 -3.78 -2.63
C TYR A 20 -8.27 -3.69 -2.74
N ALA A 21 -8.92 -4.62 -3.46
CA ALA A 21 -10.37 -4.68 -3.54
C ALA A 21 -11.03 -5.02 -2.18
N GLU A 22 -10.44 -5.94 -1.41
CA GLU A 22 -10.91 -6.26 -0.06
C GLU A 22 -10.74 -5.09 0.91
N LEU A 23 -9.63 -4.34 0.81
CA LEU A 23 -9.42 -3.13 1.61
C LEU A 23 -10.42 -2.02 1.27
N ASP A 24 -10.72 -1.82 -0.02
CA ASP A 24 -11.78 -0.90 -0.48
C ASP A 24 -13.15 -1.32 0.10
N ALA A 25 -13.46 -2.63 0.11
CA ALA A 25 -14.75 -3.16 0.59
C ALA A 25 -14.89 -3.15 2.12
N LEU A 26 -13.78 -3.22 2.87
CA LEU A 26 -13.78 -3.24 4.33
C LEU A 26 -14.19 -1.89 4.95
N ASP A 27 -14.17 -0.79 4.18
CA ASP A 27 -14.46 0.59 4.62
C ASP A 27 -13.67 0.97 5.88
N ALA A 28 -12.40 0.57 5.92
CA ALA A 28 -11.51 0.82 7.03
C ALA A 28 -10.25 1.55 6.55
N GLN A 29 -9.74 2.46 7.39
CA GLN A 29 -8.43 3.06 7.13
C GLN A 29 -7.34 1.98 7.18
N ALA A 30 -6.66 1.78 6.06
CA ALA A 30 -5.55 0.85 5.91
C ALA A 30 -4.26 1.60 5.58
N TRP A 31 -3.19 1.21 6.25
CA TRP A 31 -1.83 1.65 5.99
C TRP A 31 -1.02 0.46 5.50
N MET A 32 -0.20 0.67 4.48
CA MET A 32 0.70 -0.34 3.94
C MET A 32 2.11 0.23 3.85
N THR A 33 3.10 -0.61 4.11
CA THR A 33 4.52 -0.27 3.94
C THR A 33 5.16 -1.19 2.90
N GLY A 34 6.25 -0.74 2.29
CA GLY A 34 7.06 -1.56 1.41
C GLY A 34 8.26 -0.78 0.87
N ALA A 35 9.34 -1.51 0.58
CA ALA A 35 10.57 -0.93 0.05
C ALA A 35 10.54 -0.65 -1.47
N ASP A 36 9.69 -1.34 -2.24
CA ASP A 36 9.60 -1.19 -3.69
C ASP A 36 8.31 -0.44 -4.09
N ALA A 37 8.46 0.78 -4.63
CA ALA A 37 7.32 1.57 -5.09
C ALA A 37 6.54 0.90 -6.23
N ALA A 38 7.16 0.04 -7.03
CA ALA A 38 6.50 -0.60 -8.17
C ALA A 38 5.35 -1.52 -7.75
N VAL A 39 5.38 -2.08 -6.54
CA VAL A 39 4.31 -2.96 -6.03
C VAL A 39 3.04 -2.19 -5.67
N PHE A 40 3.12 -0.87 -5.53
CA PHE A 40 2.01 0.04 -5.22
C PHE A 40 1.43 0.75 -6.45
N ALA A 41 2.00 0.57 -7.64
CA ALA A 41 1.58 1.27 -8.85
C ALA A 41 0.08 1.09 -9.17
N GLU A 42 -0.49 -0.06 -8.84
CA GLU A 42 -1.91 -0.38 -9.07
C GLU A 42 -2.87 0.35 -8.12
N ILE A 43 -2.41 0.79 -6.95
CA ILE A 43 -3.23 1.50 -5.94
C ILE A 43 -2.91 2.99 -5.84
N GLU A 44 -1.82 3.46 -6.45
CA GLU A 44 -1.37 4.87 -6.39
C GLU A 44 -2.47 5.89 -6.77
N ALA A 45 -3.36 5.55 -7.70
CA ALA A 45 -4.47 6.42 -8.09
C ALA A 45 -5.60 6.52 -7.05
N LYS A 46 -5.62 5.63 -6.05
CA LYS A 46 -6.68 5.49 -5.03
C LYS A 46 -6.19 5.72 -3.60
N ALA A 47 -4.89 5.81 -3.38
CA ALA A 47 -4.29 5.93 -2.05
C ALA A 47 -3.40 7.17 -1.94
N GLU A 48 -3.25 7.68 -0.72
CA GLU A 48 -2.19 8.64 -0.42
C GLU A 48 -0.86 7.90 -0.30
N VAL A 49 0.13 8.33 -1.08
CA VAL A 49 1.46 7.73 -1.08
C VAL A 49 2.43 8.65 -0.35
N PHE A 50 3.20 8.05 0.57
CA PHE A 50 4.24 8.73 1.32
C PHE A 50 5.58 8.05 1.05
N GLU A 51 6.57 8.83 0.65
CA GLU A 51 7.96 8.41 0.58
C GLU A 51 8.63 8.78 1.91
N VAL A 52 9.29 7.80 2.54
CA VAL A 52 9.86 7.93 3.89
C VAL A 52 11.35 7.65 3.85
N TRP A 53 12.14 8.57 4.40
CA TRP A 53 13.58 8.44 4.61
C TRP A 53 13.90 8.64 6.09
N PRO A 54 15.13 8.28 6.54
CA PRO A 54 15.55 8.58 7.90
C PRO A 54 15.40 10.07 8.25
N GLY A 55 14.41 10.39 9.09
CA GLY A 55 14.11 11.75 9.55
C GLY A 55 13.27 12.63 8.60
N GLU A 56 12.78 12.10 7.47
CA GLU A 56 12.01 12.86 6.48
C GLU A 56 10.82 12.05 5.95
N VAL A 57 9.67 12.71 5.79
CA VAL A 57 8.47 12.14 5.16
C VAL A 57 7.97 13.12 4.11
N LYS A 58 7.76 12.63 2.89
CA LYS A 58 7.23 13.41 1.78
C LYS A 58 5.97 12.76 1.24
N ARG A 59 4.92 13.56 1.07
CA ARG A 59 3.72 13.16 0.35
C ARG A 59 3.97 13.26 -1.15
N LYS A 60 3.65 12.20 -1.90
CA LYS A 60 3.72 12.17 -3.36
C LYS A 60 2.44 12.75 -3.98
#